data_AF-A0A6I3SKG1-F1
#
_entry.id   AF-A0A6I3SKG1-F1
#
_cell.length_a   1.000
_cell.length_b   1.000
_cell.length_c   1.000
_cell.angle_alpha   90.00
_cell.angle_beta   90.00
_cell.angle_gamma   90.00
#
_symmetry.space_group_name_H-M   'P 1'
#
loop_
_entity.id
_entity.type
_entity.pdbx_description
1 polymer ?
#
loop_
_entity_poly.entity_id
_entity_poly.type
_entity_poly.pdbx_seq_one_letter_code
_entity_poly.pdbx_strand_id
1 'polypeptide(L)'
;MQMKRILCTALVSMCCFITTATPPFVSGHNEIPFSAVKASASDLVVDGNQSGSASLDQMELGVHSSTLITLDIRGADLRDVLSALALKMGMNMVLVDTAPTEVNINLKNVPVVKALEQIMQSYGLNYVQYDGMIVIGKPETLQSGFYNEMILTRIDTNYVTSDKLVALIGQLGIPVKVFSVEGQPNKVWLQGTVQGLKKAKELIESVDVEGRTSLELDYRTLEVAQIPPQRAVELLDKIGITLKHYVILDRRILVFDSNLFSQWEQISTVLQQFDNQDGKEQKTFVYQLRNIVAKDAKGRLDQVGIKDVKVVIPNSEQFARDVIIVCPPYAETQVRNILSGLDVSLTKVKAPVAYSNSSQTLNEARDLASEMSGVSLGSFHISNNLKPRSDEQNSKYILWVEETPDRIQLIKDLLKDVVDKDSSQDSNKENK
;
A
#
# COMPACT_ATOMS: atom_id res chain seq x y z
N MET A 1 59.90 -0.59 7.79
CA MET A 1 61.28 -0.49 7.26
C MET A 1 61.41 -1.51 6.14
N GLN A 2 61.61 -1.01 4.90
CA GLN A 2 62.05 -1.68 3.65
C GLN A 2 61.38 -3.01 3.22
N MET A 3 60.52 -3.06 2.18
CA MET A 3 60.73 -2.92 0.72
C MET A 3 61.14 -4.22 0.00
N LYS A 4 60.52 -4.43 -1.18
CA LYS A 4 60.84 -5.31 -2.32
C LYS A 4 60.20 -6.71 -2.38
N ARG A 5 59.27 -6.85 -3.34
CA ARG A 5 59.47 -7.72 -4.50
C ARG A 5 58.79 -7.11 -5.73
N ILE A 6 59.54 -7.14 -6.84
CA ILE A 6 59.30 -6.57 -8.17
C ILE A 6 59.20 -7.77 -9.14
N LEU A 7 58.69 -7.52 -10.35
CA LEU A 7 58.84 -8.25 -11.63
C LEU A 7 57.76 -9.33 -11.90
N CYS A 8 57.20 -9.51 -13.11
CA CYS A 8 57.37 -8.86 -14.42
C CYS A 8 56.37 -9.50 -15.44
N THR A 9 56.06 -8.78 -16.55
CA THR A 9 55.72 -9.26 -17.94
C THR A 9 54.51 -10.19 -18.16
N ALA A 10 53.67 -10.07 -19.21
CA ALA A 10 53.79 -9.57 -20.60
C ALA A 10 52.44 -8.94 -21.06
N LEU A 11 52.30 -7.91 -21.92
CA LEU A 11 52.83 -7.54 -23.26
C LEU A 11 52.09 -8.17 -24.47
N VAL A 12 51.69 -7.27 -25.40
CA VAL A 12 51.35 -7.43 -26.85
C VAL A 12 49.85 -7.67 -27.16
N SER A 13 49.07 -6.65 -27.55
CA SER A 13 48.97 -5.94 -28.86
C SER A 13 47.96 -6.58 -29.82
N MET A 14 46.92 -5.83 -30.21
CA MET A 14 46.68 -5.58 -31.64
C MET A 14 45.76 -4.37 -31.87
N CYS A 15 46.25 -3.48 -32.72
CA CYS A 15 45.66 -2.24 -33.18
C CYS A 15 44.68 -2.43 -34.37
N CYS A 16 43.88 -1.36 -34.59
CA CYS A 16 43.20 -0.96 -35.83
C CYS A 16 41.96 -1.79 -36.25
N PHE A 17 40.89 -1.24 -36.85
CA PHE A 17 40.75 -0.11 -37.76
C PHE A 17 39.39 0.59 -37.60
N ILE A 18 39.39 1.89 -37.88
CA ILE A 18 38.24 2.74 -38.17
C ILE A 18 37.72 2.40 -39.57
N THR A 19 36.39 2.28 -39.77
CA THR A 19 35.71 2.67 -41.01
C THR A 19 34.21 2.88 -40.79
N THR A 20 33.76 3.99 -41.36
CA THR A 20 32.42 4.57 -41.46
C THR A 20 31.50 3.77 -42.39
N ALA A 21 30.23 3.59 -42.01
CA ALA A 21 29.13 3.37 -42.96
C ALA A 21 27.74 3.63 -42.33
N THR A 22 27.10 4.72 -42.77
CA THR A 22 25.64 4.94 -42.83
C THR A 22 25.13 4.54 -44.24
N PRO A 23 23.83 4.44 -44.56
CA PRO A 23 22.59 4.04 -43.87
C PRO A 23 21.88 2.90 -44.71
N PRO A 24 20.54 2.66 -44.78
CA PRO A 24 19.46 3.63 -45.05
C PRO A 24 18.19 3.52 -44.18
N PHE A 25 17.59 4.70 -44.08
CA PHE A 25 16.20 5.08 -43.86
C PHE A 25 15.18 4.18 -44.60
N VAL A 26 14.18 3.66 -43.89
CA VAL A 26 12.91 3.17 -44.48
C VAL A 26 11.75 3.66 -43.63
N SER A 27 10.88 4.44 -44.27
CA SER A 27 9.61 4.95 -43.76
C SER A 27 8.56 3.84 -43.70
N GLY A 28 7.78 3.80 -42.63
CA GLY A 28 6.59 2.95 -42.53
C GLY A 28 5.61 3.55 -41.53
N HIS A 29 4.70 4.38 -42.05
CA HIS A 29 3.52 4.88 -41.34
C HIS A 29 2.67 3.71 -40.83
N ASN A 30 2.28 3.75 -39.56
CA ASN A 30 1.00 3.18 -39.16
C ASN A 30 0.41 4.04 -38.03
N GLU A 31 -0.40 5.01 -38.46
CA GLU A 31 -1.25 5.82 -37.60
C GLU A 31 -2.46 4.99 -37.17
N ILE A 32 -2.75 4.98 -35.87
CA ILE A 32 -4.09 4.68 -35.34
C ILE A 32 -4.45 5.84 -34.39
N PRO A 33 -5.63 6.46 -34.52
CA PRO A 33 -5.84 7.86 -34.14
C PRO A 33 -6.21 8.03 -32.67
N PHE A 34 -5.53 8.95 -31.98
CA PHE A 34 -6.04 9.56 -30.75
C PHE A 34 -7.02 10.68 -31.12
N SER A 35 -8.30 10.43 -30.91
CA SER A 35 -9.35 11.43 -31.02
C SER A 35 -9.20 12.48 -29.92
N ALA A 36 -9.31 13.74 -30.36
CA ALA A 36 -9.20 14.98 -29.60
C ALA A 36 -10.04 15.04 -28.32
N VAL A 37 -9.43 15.57 -27.25
CA VAL A 37 -10.11 16.42 -26.28
C VAL A 37 -9.35 17.73 -26.20
N LYS A 38 -9.95 18.79 -26.74
CA LYS A 38 -9.55 20.18 -26.55
C LYS A 38 -9.82 20.58 -25.09
N ALA A 39 -8.81 21.12 -24.42
CA ALA A 39 -9.02 22.07 -23.33
C ALA A 39 -7.99 23.20 -23.47
N SER A 40 -8.51 24.43 -23.49
CA SER A 40 -7.85 25.67 -23.85
C SER A 40 -6.81 26.09 -22.80
N ALA A 41 -5.62 26.46 -23.27
CA ALA A 41 -4.71 27.31 -22.51
C ALA A 41 -5.16 28.77 -22.66
N SER A 42 -5.31 29.47 -21.55
CA SER A 42 -5.39 30.92 -21.54
C SER A 42 -4.89 31.45 -20.20
N ASP A 43 -3.74 32.11 -20.31
CA ASP A 43 -3.24 33.24 -19.54
C ASP A 43 -3.14 33.14 -18.01
N LEU A 44 -1.93 32.92 -17.52
CA LEU A 44 -1.44 33.65 -16.36
C LEU A 44 0.01 34.10 -16.61
N VAL A 45 0.15 35.37 -16.97
CA VAL A 45 1.40 36.13 -16.87
C VAL A 45 1.52 36.61 -15.41
N VAL A 46 2.61 36.27 -14.72
CA VAL A 46 3.08 37.04 -13.56
C VAL A 46 4.59 37.23 -13.69
N ASP A 47 4.94 38.51 -13.64
CA ASP A 47 6.23 39.13 -13.85
C ASP A 47 7.05 39.20 -12.53
N GLY A 48 8.38 39.26 -12.66
CA GLY A 48 9.30 39.96 -11.76
C GLY A 48 9.43 39.60 -10.26
N ASN A 49 10.51 38.88 -9.95
CA ASN A 49 11.52 39.22 -8.93
C ASN A 49 11.10 39.38 -7.45
N GLN A 50 11.29 38.33 -6.63
CA GLN A 50 11.66 38.48 -5.20
C GLN A 50 12.57 37.33 -4.73
N SER A 51 13.78 37.68 -4.30
CA SER A 51 14.62 36.86 -3.43
C SER A 51 13.94 36.77 -2.06
N GLY A 52 13.19 35.69 -1.82
CA GLY A 52 12.51 35.41 -0.56
C GLY A 52 12.99 34.09 0.02
N SER A 53 13.42 34.11 1.29
CA SER A 53 13.70 32.91 2.07
C SER A 53 12.46 32.01 2.11
N ALA A 54 12.51 30.86 1.44
CA ALA A 54 11.45 29.86 1.50
C ALA A 54 11.28 29.38 2.95
N SER A 55 10.10 29.62 3.53
CA SER A 55 9.71 29.04 4.80
C SER A 55 9.38 27.56 4.60
N LEU A 56 9.79 26.73 5.56
CA LEU A 56 9.63 25.27 5.53
C LEU A 56 8.18 24.78 5.43
N ASP A 57 7.20 25.61 5.77
CA ASP A 57 5.77 25.31 5.58
C ASP A 57 5.41 25.21 4.08
N GLN A 58 6.27 25.71 3.19
CA GLN A 58 6.14 25.62 1.72
C GLN A 58 6.86 24.40 1.14
N MET A 59 7.47 23.52 1.96
CA MET A 59 8.19 22.31 1.53
C MET A 59 7.38 21.01 1.63
N GLU A 60 6.19 21.03 2.24
CA GLU A 60 5.20 19.99 1.91
C GLU A 60 4.92 20.10 0.41
N LEU A 61 4.78 18.95 -0.27
CA LEU A 61 4.21 18.91 -1.62
C LEU A 61 3.05 19.92 -1.66
N GLY A 62 3.21 21.00 -2.42
CA GLY A 62 2.39 22.23 -2.40
C GLY A 62 0.96 22.02 -2.88
N VAL A 63 0.31 21.07 -2.25
CA VAL A 63 -0.97 20.50 -2.59
C VAL A 63 -1.67 20.33 -1.25
N HIS A 64 -2.44 21.35 -0.86
CA HIS A 64 -3.53 21.21 0.10
C HIS A 64 -4.63 20.31 -0.48
N SER A 65 -4.29 19.14 -1.04
CA SER A 65 -5.27 18.13 -1.33
C SER A 65 -5.52 17.39 -0.02
N SER A 66 -6.52 17.86 0.70
CA SER A 66 -7.25 17.09 1.70
C SER A 66 -7.91 15.83 1.11
N THR A 67 -7.64 15.51 -0.16
CA THR A 67 -8.05 14.29 -0.85
C THR A 67 -7.54 13.07 -0.09
N LEU A 68 -8.46 12.45 0.64
CA LEU A 68 -8.25 11.20 1.33
C LEU A 68 -8.38 10.08 0.30
N ILE A 69 -7.44 9.14 0.36
CA ILE A 69 -7.44 7.95 -0.46
C ILE A 69 -7.58 6.71 0.43
N THR A 70 -8.26 5.71 -0.11
CA THR A 70 -8.25 4.35 0.41
C THR A 70 -7.73 3.48 -0.72
N LEU A 71 -6.71 2.67 -0.42
CA LEU A 71 -5.92 1.94 -1.41
C LEU A 71 -5.64 0.55 -0.84
N ASP A 72 -6.01 -0.52 -1.55
CA ASP A 72 -5.63 -1.90 -1.22
C ASP A 72 -4.95 -2.46 -2.47
N ILE A 73 -3.63 -2.55 -2.42
CA ILE A 73 -2.76 -2.97 -3.51
C ILE A 73 -1.99 -4.20 -3.05
N ARG A 74 -1.94 -5.22 -3.91
CA ARG A 74 -1.19 -6.44 -3.67
C ARG A 74 -0.48 -6.88 -4.94
N GLY A 75 0.83 -7.03 -4.87
CA GLY A 75 1.68 -7.48 -5.98
C GLY A 75 1.65 -6.57 -7.20
N ALA A 76 1.38 -5.27 -7.05
CA ALA A 76 1.43 -4.33 -8.17
C ALA A 76 2.83 -3.73 -8.33
N ASP A 77 3.25 -3.38 -9.55
CA ASP A 77 4.52 -2.71 -9.75
C ASP A 77 4.48 -1.29 -9.17
N LEU A 78 5.54 -0.91 -8.46
CA LEU A 78 5.69 0.41 -7.86
C LEU A 78 5.46 1.56 -8.85
N ARG A 79 5.86 1.39 -10.12
CA ARG A 79 5.68 2.41 -11.17
C ARG A 79 4.21 2.66 -11.44
N ASP A 80 3.39 1.61 -11.45
CA ASP A 80 1.96 1.72 -11.68
C ASP A 80 1.28 2.40 -10.48
N VAL A 81 1.68 2.04 -9.26
CA VAL A 81 1.18 2.66 -8.02
C VAL A 81 1.50 4.15 -7.98
N LEU A 82 2.77 4.51 -8.24
CA LEU A 82 3.20 5.91 -8.27
C LEU A 82 2.50 6.67 -9.40
N SER A 83 2.35 6.09 -10.59
CA SER A 83 1.62 6.73 -11.70
C SER A 83 0.16 7.00 -11.36
N ALA A 84 -0.52 6.06 -10.68
CA ALA A 84 -1.88 6.27 -10.21
C ALA A 84 -1.98 7.42 -9.19
N LEU A 85 -1.00 7.53 -8.29
CA LEU A 85 -0.91 8.65 -7.34
C LEU A 85 -0.62 9.98 -8.04
N ALA A 86 0.26 9.98 -9.06
CA ALA A 86 0.59 11.17 -9.86
C ALA A 86 -0.68 11.77 -10.49
N LEU A 87 -1.49 10.90 -11.11
CA LEU A 87 -2.77 11.29 -11.70
C LEU A 87 -3.75 11.86 -10.67
N LYS A 88 -3.81 11.27 -9.47
CA LYS A 88 -4.67 11.76 -8.38
C LYS A 88 -4.22 13.10 -7.82
N MET A 89 -2.91 13.35 -7.82
CA MET A 89 -2.31 14.57 -7.27
C MET A 89 -2.17 15.69 -8.31
N GLY A 90 -2.33 15.39 -9.60
CA GLY A 90 -2.11 16.35 -10.68
C GLY A 90 -0.64 16.76 -10.82
N MET A 91 0.29 15.88 -10.45
CA MET A 91 1.73 16.15 -10.50
C MET A 91 2.44 15.15 -11.41
N ASN A 92 3.50 15.60 -12.07
CA ASN A 92 4.36 14.72 -12.86
C ASN A 92 5.37 14.04 -11.94
N MET A 93 5.46 12.71 -12.01
CA MET A 93 6.42 11.92 -11.23
C MET A 93 7.30 11.06 -12.13
N VAL A 94 8.59 11.03 -11.85
CA VAL A 94 9.59 10.25 -12.60
C VAL A 94 10.33 9.35 -11.62
N LEU A 95 10.36 8.04 -11.89
CA LEU A 95 11.08 7.07 -11.09
C LEU A 95 12.42 6.72 -11.75
N VAL A 96 13.53 6.92 -11.05
CA VAL A 96 14.90 6.75 -11.57
C VAL A 96 15.58 5.54 -10.93
N ASP A 97 16.19 4.69 -11.77
CA ASP A 97 17.08 3.58 -11.39
C ASP A 97 16.54 2.59 -10.35
N THR A 98 15.23 2.33 -10.37
CA THR A 98 14.62 1.28 -9.56
C THR A 98 14.29 0.05 -10.40
N ALA A 99 14.78 -1.11 -9.96
CA ALA A 99 14.32 -2.40 -10.46
C ALA A 99 12.79 -2.54 -10.31
N PRO A 100 12.12 -3.36 -11.15
CA PRO A 100 10.73 -3.73 -10.93
C PRO A 100 10.53 -4.19 -9.49
N THR A 101 9.63 -3.53 -8.77
CA THR A 101 9.46 -3.71 -7.32
C THR A 101 7.98 -3.88 -7.04
N GLU A 102 7.61 -5.02 -6.45
CA GLU A 102 6.23 -5.29 -6.09
C GLU A 102 5.82 -4.57 -4.81
N VAL A 103 4.63 -3.97 -4.85
CA VAL A 103 4.04 -3.18 -3.80
C VAL A 103 2.84 -3.89 -3.17
N ASN A 104 2.85 -3.98 -1.84
CA ASN A 104 1.76 -4.56 -1.04
C ASN A 104 1.35 -3.57 0.05
N ILE A 105 0.32 -2.76 -0.21
CA ILE A 105 -0.02 -1.62 0.64
C ILE A 105 -1.53 -1.53 0.83
N ASN A 106 -1.95 -1.34 2.08
CA ASN A 106 -3.32 -1.11 2.46
C ASN A 106 -3.41 0.19 3.27
N LEU A 107 -3.99 1.22 2.67
CA LEU A 107 -4.19 2.55 3.23
C LEU A 107 -5.69 2.82 3.32
N LYS A 108 -6.15 3.40 4.43
CA LYS A 108 -7.56 3.76 4.60
C LYS A 108 -7.68 5.20 5.05
N ASN A 109 -8.41 5.98 4.26
CA ASN A 109 -8.71 7.37 4.56
C ASN A 109 -7.44 8.20 4.86
N VAL A 110 -6.38 7.94 4.10
CA VAL A 110 -5.06 8.58 4.27
C VAL A 110 -4.96 9.73 3.26
N PRO A 111 -4.52 10.94 3.66
CA PRO A 111 -4.21 12.00 2.70
C PRO A 111 -3.24 11.50 1.62
N VAL A 112 -3.51 11.80 0.35
CA VAL A 112 -2.73 11.28 -0.80
C VAL A 112 -1.22 11.55 -0.68
N VAL A 113 -0.83 12.72 -0.17
CA VAL A 113 0.56 13.10 0.09
C VAL A 113 1.20 12.18 1.13
N LYS A 114 0.49 11.95 2.25
CA LYS A 114 0.94 11.05 3.31
C LYS A 114 1.03 9.60 2.83
N ALA A 115 0.10 9.18 1.97
CA ALA A 115 0.14 7.87 1.33
C ALA A 115 1.41 7.69 0.47
N LEU A 116 1.72 8.67 -0.39
CA LEU A 116 2.95 8.68 -1.19
C LEU A 116 4.19 8.59 -0.30
N GLU A 117 4.29 9.42 0.74
CA GLU A 117 5.41 9.38 1.69
C GLU A 117 5.58 8.00 2.34
N GLN A 118 4.48 7.39 2.78
CA GLN A 118 4.51 6.07 3.41
C GLN A 118 4.96 4.97 2.43
N ILE A 119 4.49 5.01 1.19
CA ILE A 119 4.91 4.09 0.14
C ILE A 119 6.42 4.22 -0.06
N MET A 120 6.89 5.45 -0.31
CA MET A 120 8.31 5.71 -0.55
C MET A 120 9.21 5.27 0.60
N GLN A 121 8.84 5.60 1.84
CA GLN A 121 9.58 5.19 3.04
C GLN A 121 9.67 3.66 3.16
N SER A 122 8.59 2.95 2.87
CA SER A 122 8.55 1.47 2.96
C SER A 122 9.53 0.78 2.02
N TYR A 123 9.89 1.45 0.91
CA TYR A 123 10.82 0.93 -0.11
C TYR A 123 12.18 1.64 -0.10
N GLY A 124 12.47 2.47 0.92
CA GLY A 124 13.73 3.20 1.02
C GLY A 124 13.96 4.21 -0.10
N LEU A 125 12.88 4.79 -0.63
CA LEU A 125 12.92 5.77 -1.70
C LEU A 125 12.73 7.19 -1.16
N ASN A 126 13.39 8.13 -1.83
CA ASN A 126 13.30 9.56 -1.57
C ASN A 126 12.80 10.31 -2.81
N TYR A 127 12.51 11.59 -2.65
CA TYR A 127 12.26 12.47 -3.79
C TYR A 127 12.99 13.80 -3.71
N VAL A 128 13.18 14.38 -4.89
CA VAL A 128 13.57 15.77 -5.11
C VAL A 128 12.50 16.41 -6.01
N GLN A 129 12.13 17.65 -5.72
CA GLN A 129 11.31 18.44 -6.63
C GLN A 129 12.24 19.17 -7.59
N TYR A 130 12.01 18.98 -8.88
CA TYR A 130 12.81 19.61 -9.93
C TYR A 130 11.88 20.03 -11.07
N ASP A 131 11.91 21.31 -11.45
CA ASP A 131 11.16 21.85 -12.60
C ASP A 131 9.66 21.47 -12.63
N GLY A 132 8.99 21.52 -11.47
CA GLY A 132 7.56 21.19 -11.36
C GLY A 132 7.24 19.68 -11.45
N MET A 133 8.25 18.81 -11.50
CA MET A 133 8.10 17.35 -11.39
C MET A 133 8.76 16.80 -10.12
N ILE A 134 8.29 15.64 -9.68
CA ILE A 134 8.82 14.90 -8.54
C ILE A 134 9.69 13.78 -9.09
N VAL A 135 11.00 13.86 -8.83
CA VAL A 135 11.93 12.79 -9.17
C VAL A 135 12.09 11.88 -7.97
N ILE A 136 11.74 10.61 -8.12
CA ILE A 136 11.75 9.57 -7.09
C ILE A 136 12.89 8.61 -7.37
N GLY A 137 13.64 8.25 -6.33
CA GLY A 137 14.75 7.31 -6.48
C GLY A 137 15.39 6.97 -5.13
N LYS A 138 16.43 6.14 -5.18
CA LYS A 138 17.24 5.87 -4.00
C LYS A 138 18.00 7.13 -3.55
N PRO A 139 18.26 7.31 -2.25
CA PRO A 139 18.96 8.49 -1.73
C PRO A 139 20.27 8.78 -2.47
N GLU A 140 21.06 7.76 -2.77
CA GLU A 140 22.37 7.88 -3.41
C GLU A 140 22.26 8.32 -4.88
N THR A 141 21.26 7.79 -5.59
CA THR A 141 20.96 8.17 -6.99
C THR A 141 20.52 9.63 -7.05
N LEU A 142 19.66 10.06 -6.12
CA LEU A 142 19.18 11.44 -6.07
C LEU A 142 20.31 12.40 -5.70
N GLN A 143 21.14 12.05 -4.72
CA GLN A 143 22.27 12.87 -4.30
C GLN A 143 23.34 13.05 -5.39
N SER A 144 23.54 12.08 -6.27
CA SER A 144 24.52 12.18 -7.35
C SER A 144 23.96 12.84 -8.60
N GLY A 145 22.72 12.52 -8.99
CA GLY A 145 22.11 12.99 -10.23
C GLY A 145 21.36 14.33 -10.14
N PHE A 146 20.91 14.72 -8.94
CA PHE A 146 20.03 15.87 -8.73
C PHE A 146 20.52 16.79 -7.59
N TYR A 147 21.83 16.82 -7.36
CA TYR A 147 22.45 17.56 -6.25
C TYR A 147 22.17 19.07 -6.31
N ASN A 148 22.29 19.69 -7.49
CA ASN A 148 22.16 21.13 -7.66
C ASN A 148 20.70 21.59 -7.51
N GLU A 149 19.79 20.65 -7.65
CA GLU A 149 18.35 20.80 -7.63
C GLU A 149 17.80 20.62 -6.20
N MET A 150 18.60 20.11 -5.27
CA MET A 150 18.22 19.98 -3.86
C MET A 150 18.14 21.33 -3.18
N ILE A 151 17.02 21.54 -2.48
CA ILE A 151 16.74 22.78 -1.78
C ILE A 151 17.74 22.99 -0.63
N LEU A 152 18.25 24.22 -0.53
CA LEU A 152 19.05 24.69 0.60
C LEU A 152 18.13 25.37 1.62
N THR A 153 18.06 24.82 2.82
CA THR A 153 17.21 25.30 3.91
C THR A 153 18.06 25.88 5.04
N ARG A 154 17.78 27.12 5.45
CA ARG A 154 18.37 27.69 6.67
C ARG A 154 17.56 27.28 7.90
N ILE A 155 18.23 26.85 8.95
CA ILE A 155 17.65 26.61 10.27
C ILE A 155 18.42 27.43 11.31
N ASP A 156 17.68 28.15 12.14
CA ASP A 156 18.20 28.92 13.24
C ASP A 156 17.93 28.16 14.56
N THR A 157 18.93 28.07 15.43
CA THR A 157 18.86 27.35 16.71
C THR A 157 19.08 28.27 17.90
N ASN A 158 18.45 27.98 19.03
CA ASN A 158 18.48 28.83 20.21
C ASN A 158 19.52 28.38 21.24
N TYR A 159 19.67 27.07 21.43
CA TYR A 159 20.40 26.45 22.53
C TYR A 159 21.56 25.55 22.06
N VAL A 160 21.53 25.05 20.82
CA VAL A 160 22.57 24.16 20.27
C VAL A 160 23.38 24.85 19.16
N THR A 161 24.70 24.64 19.16
CA THR A 161 25.60 25.22 18.16
C THR A 161 25.67 24.39 16.86
N SER A 162 25.99 25.07 15.76
CA SER A 162 26.13 24.51 14.42
C SER A 162 27.10 23.34 14.37
N ASP A 163 28.23 23.44 15.07
CA ASP A 163 29.28 22.42 15.04
C ASP A 163 28.82 21.12 15.71
N LYS A 164 28.05 21.24 16.79
CA LYS A 164 27.44 20.09 17.47
C LYS A 164 26.39 19.42 16.58
N LEU A 165 25.58 20.21 15.88
CA LEU A 165 24.58 19.69 14.94
C LEU A 165 25.23 18.98 13.76
N VAL A 166 26.28 19.55 13.17
CA VAL A 166 27.06 18.91 12.09
C VAL A 166 27.59 17.56 12.54
N ALA A 167 28.21 17.49 13.72
CA ALA A 167 28.73 16.25 14.28
C ALA A 167 27.62 15.20 14.51
N LEU A 168 26.50 15.60 15.12
CA LEU A 168 25.39 14.70 15.42
C LEU A 168 24.70 14.20 14.14
N ILE A 169 24.38 15.08 13.20
CA ILE A 169 23.76 14.73 11.91
C ILE A 169 24.66 13.74 11.15
N GLY A 170 25.98 13.99 11.14
CA GLY A 170 26.96 13.10 10.53
C GLY A 170 27.05 11.74 11.22
N GLN A 171 27.10 11.71 12.55
CA GLN A 171 27.13 10.47 13.35
C GLN A 171 25.89 9.61 13.13
N LEU A 172 24.72 10.24 12.98
CA LEU A 172 23.45 9.54 12.74
C LEU A 172 23.25 9.11 11.29
N GLY A 173 24.12 9.55 10.37
CA GLY A 173 24.05 9.18 8.96
C GLY A 173 22.82 9.73 8.24
N ILE A 174 22.26 10.86 8.72
CA ILE A 174 21.12 11.49 8.06
C ILE A 174 21.60 12.01 6.69
N PRO A 175 20.93 11.66 5.58
CA PRO A 175 21.41 11.93 4.22
C PRO A 175 21.18 13.39 3.79
N VAL A 176 21.75 14.33 4.55
CA VAL A 176 21.75 15.77 4.30
C VAL A 176 23.17 16.31 4.37
N LYS A 177 23.48 17.25 3.49
CA LYS A 177 24.71 18.03 3.58
C LYS A 177 24.46 19.22 4.50
N VAL A 178 25.31 19.38 5.50
CA VAL A 178 25.23 20.48 6.47
C VAL A 178 26.33 21.48 6.18
N PHE A 179 25.97 22.75 6.13
CA PHE A 179 26.91 23.86 6.04
C PHE A 179 26.77 24.73 7.29
N SER A 180 27.88 24.99 7.96
CA SER A 180 27.99 26.00 9.01
C SER A 180 28.82 27.17 8.50
N VAL A 181 28.50 28.37 8.97
CA VAL A 181 29.25 29.59 8.64
C VAL A 181 30.03 30.01 9.87
N GLU A 182 31.33 30.20 9.72
CA GLU A 182 32.20 30.67 10.79
C GLU A 182 31.70 32.02 11.33
N GLY A 183 31.59 32.14 12.66
CA GLY A 183 31.01 33.31 13.33
C GLY A 183 29.48 33.32 13.43
N GLN A 184 28.79 32.29 12.91
CA GLN A 184 27.33 32.12 13.06
C GLN A 184 26.99 30.78 13.73
N PRO A 185 27.34 30.61 15.03
CA PRO A 185 27.22 29.32 15.71
C PRO A 185 25.78 28.85 15.91
N ASN A 186 24.77 29.71 15.72
CA ASN A 186 23.35 29.38 15.93
C ASN A 186 22.58 29.23 14.62
N LYS A 187 23.29 29.06 13.49
CA LYS A 187 22.69 28.94 12.17
C LYS A 187 23.34 27.82 11.38
N VAL A 188 22.51 26.98 10.78
CA VAL A 188 22.94 25.89 9.90
C VAL A 188 22.14 25.93 8.60
N TRP A 189 22.81 25.60 7.50
CA TRP A 189 22.15 25.39 6.23
C TRP A 189 22.18 23.90 5.89
N LEU A 190 21.03 23.35 5.57
CA LEU A 190 20.86 21.95 5.22
C LEU A 190 20.50 21.85 3.75
N GLN A 191 21.16 20.96 3.02
CA GLN A 191 20.82 20.64 1.65
C GLN A 191 20.59 19.15 1.52
N GLY A 192 19.46 18.75 0.96
CA GLY A 192 19.14 17.33 0.81
C GLY A 192 17.77 17.08 0.21
N THR A 193 17.37 15.81 0.25
CA THR A 193 16.01 15.39 -0.09
C THR A 193 15.01 15.91 0.94
N VAL A 194 13.73 16.01 0.57
CA VAL A 194 12.70 16.52 1.49
C VAL A 194 12.59 15.67 2.76
N GLN A 195 12.69 14.34 2.63
CA GLN A 195 12.68 13.45 3.80
C GLN A 195 13.92 13.63 4.68
N GLY A 196 15.11 13.77 4.08
CA GLY A 196 16.34 14.04 4.82
C GLY A 196 16.26 15.35 5.60
N LEU A 197 15.77 16.42 4.96
CA LEU A 197 15.56 17.72 5.60
C LEU A 197 14.55 17.64 6.75
N LYS A 198 13.43 16.92 6.55
CA LYS A 198 12.43 16.68 7.60
C LYS A 198 13.04 15.94 8.79
N LYS A 199 13.84 14.90 8.54
CA LYS A 199 14.54 14.16 9.61
C LYS A 199 15.57 14.98 10.35
N ALA A 200 16.35 15.79 9.63
CA ALA A 200 17.29 16.70 10.26
C ALA A 200 16.58 17.77 11.09
N LYS A 201 15.43 18.28 10.64
CA LYS A 201 14.58 19.22 11.39
C LYS A 201 14.02 18.57 12.66
N GLU A 202 13.40 17.39 12.56
CA GLU A 202 12.91 16.62 13.72
C GLU A 202 14.03 16.40 14.74
N LEU A 203 15.24 16.09 14.28
CA LEU A 203 16.41 15.99 15.13
C LEU A 203 16.76 17.32 15.81
N ILE A 204 16.90 18.40 15.05
CA ILE A 204 17.25 19.72 15.58
C ILE A 204 16.22 20.15 16.63
N GLU A 205 14.92 20.00 16.35
CA GLU A 205 13.84 20.31 17.30
C GLU A 205 13.91 19.42 18.56
N SER A 206 14.26 18.15 18.41
CA SER A 206 14.42 17.25 19.56
C SER A 206 15.63 17.62 20.43
N VAL A 207 16.67 18.24 19.86
CA VAL A 207 17.91 18.58 20.58
C VAL A 207 17.96 20.03 21.09
N ASP A 208 17.35 20.97 20.37
CA ASP A 208 17.39 22.42 20.62
C ASP A 208 16.44 22.86 21.73
N VAL A 209 16.71 22.40 22.94
CA VAL A 209 15.88 22.66 24.13
C VAL A 209 16.67 23.39 25.21
N GLU A 210 15.96 24.19 26.00
CA GLU A 210 16.53 24.94 27.11
C GLU A 210 17.23 24.02 28.11
N GLY A 211 18.42 24.43 28.59
CA GLY A 211 19.20 23.65 29.55
C GLY A 211 20.14 22.60 28.94
N ARG A 212 20.12 22.38 27.61
CA ARG A 212 21.15 21.59 26.91
C ARG A 212 22.37 22.42 26.53
N THR A 213 23.05 22.95 27.54
CA THR A 213 24.35 23.65 27.39
C THR A 213 25.55 22.72 27.55
N SER A 214 25.35 21.45 27.98
CA SER A 214 26.44 20.50 28.20
C SER A 214 27.21 20.16 26.93
N LEU A 215 28.48 19.80 27.12
CA LEU A 215 29.47 19.55 26.08
C LEU A 215 29.10 18.39 25.12
N GLU A 216 28.19 17.49 25.53
CA GLU A 216 27.81 16.30 24.77
C GLU A 216 26.28 16.21 24.64
N LEU A 217 25.80 15.95 23.41
CA LEU A 217 24.39 15.65 23.12
C LEU A 217 24.16 14.16 23.34
N ASP A 218 24.02 13.78 24.61
CA ASP A 218 23.80 12.39 24.99
C ASP A 218 22.41 11.92 24.55
N TYR A 219 22.36 10.72 24.00
CA TYR A 219 21.12 10.03 23.65
C TYR A 219 21.22 8.54 23.98
N ARG A 220 20.06 7.92 24.16
CA ARG A 220 19.93 6.47 24.30
C ARG A 220 19.04 5.94 23.17
N THR A 221 19.26 4.68 22.78
CA THR A 221 18.59 4.08 21.63
C THR A 221 17.71 2.92 22.05
N LEU A 222 16.43 2.96 21.66
CA LEU A 222 15.52 1.81 21.71
C LEU A 222 15.47 1.18 20.32
N GLU A 223 15.69 -0.12 20.23
CA GLU A 223 15.59 -0.88 18.99
C GLU A 223 14.33 -1.74 19.02
N VAL A 224 13.60 -1.76 17.90
CA VAL A 224 12.39 -2.57 17.73
C VAL A 224 12.54 -3.52 16.54
N ALA A 225 12.07 -4.76 16.70
CA ALA A 225 12.22 -5.83 15.72
C ALA A 225 10.88 -6.23 15.09
N GLN A 226 9.83 -6.35 15.89
CA GLN A 226 8.52 -6.90 15.50
C GLN A 226 7.45 -5.82 15.33
N ILE A 227 7.48 -4.78 16.14
CA ILE A 227 6.52 -3.66 16.08
C ILE A 227 7.13 -2.41 15.41
N PRO A 228 6.32 -1.58 14.72
CA PRO A 228 6.79 -0.29 14.21
C PRO A 228 7.24 0.65 15.34
N PRO A 229 8.26 1.52 15.12
CA PRO A 229 8.75 2.45 16.15
C PRO A 229 7.67 3.39 16.68
N GLN A 230 6.77 3.88 15.83
CA GLN A 230 5.66 4.74 16.25
C GLN A 230 4.76 4.00 17.24
N ARG A 231 4.50 2.71 16.98
CA ARG A 231 3.71 1.85 17.86
C ARG A 231 4.40 1.64 19.21
N ALA A 232 5.71 1.48 19.21
CA ALA A 232 6.49 1.40 20.44
C ALA A 232 6.34 2.65 21.31
N VAL A 233 6.43 3.86 20.72
CA VAL A 233 6.21 5.12 21.46
C VAL A 233 4.80 5.19 22.03
N GLU A 234 3.77 4.82 21.27
CA GLU A 234 2.39 4.78 21.77
C GLU A 234 2.20 3.81 22.94
N LEU A 235 2.85 2.64 22.90
CA LEU A 235 2.75 1.65 23.97
C LEU A 235 3.44 2.14 25.24
N LEU A 236 4.61 2.78 25.11
CA LEU A 236 5.31 3.40 26.23
C LEU A 236 4.48 4.53 26.86
N ASP A 237 3.83 5.37 26.05
CA ASP A 237 2.97 6.43 26.55
C ASP A 237 1.76 5.87 27.32
N LYS A 238 1.14 4.79 26.84
CA LYS A 238 0.00 4.11 27.50
C LYS A 238 0.35 3.55 28.88
N ILE A 239 1.61 3.21 29.14
CA ILE A 239 2.07 2.75 30.46
C ILE A 239 2.65 3.89 31.32
N GLY A 240 2.55 5.14 30.86
CA GLY A 240 2.99 6.33 31.59
C GLY A 240 4.44 6.77 31.31
N ILE A 241 5.10 6.21 30.29
CA ILE A 241 6.47 6.57 29.89
C ILE A 241 6.40 7.43 28.63
N THR A 242 6.17 8.72 28.81
CA THR A 242 6.06 9.68 27.70
C THR A 242 7.45 10.15 27.25
N LEU A 243 7.79 9.87 25.99
CA LEU A 243 8.98 10.40 25.33
C LEU A 243 8.65 11.79 24.77
N LYS A 244 9.35 12.83 25.25
CA LYS A 244 9.16 14.22 24.82
C LYS A 244 10.12 14.59 23.69
N HIS A 245 11.38 14.23 23.83
CA HIS A 245 12.42 14.57 22.86
C HIS A 245 13.03 13.29 22.29
N TYR A 246 12.53 12.88 21.14
CA TYR A 246 13.00 11.69 20.46
C TYR A 246 12.98 11.84 18.94
N VAL A 247 13.77 11.01 18.27
CA VAL A 247 13.81 10.92 16.81
C VAL A 247 13.70 9.46 16.39
N ILE A 248 12.86 9.18 15.40
CA ILE A 248 12.75 7.85 14.81
C ILE A 248 13.65 7.79 13.57
N LEU A 249 14.61 6.87 13.59
CA LEU A 249 15.48 6.54 12.46
C LEU A 249 15.38 5.04 12.20
N ASP A 250 14.80 4.67 11.06
CA ASP A 250 14.53 3.29 10.67
C ASP A 250 13.74 2.52 11.75
N ARG A 251 14.35 1.51 12.36
CA ARG A 251 13.80 0.70 13.46
C ARG A 251 14.34 1.10 14.84
N ARG A 252 14.86 2.31 14.95
CA ARG A 252 15.47 2.83 16.18
C ARG A 252 14.78 4.10 16.61
N ILE A 253 14.60 4.24 17.91
CA ILE A 253 14.08 5.45 18.56
C ILE A 253 15.23 6.01 19.39
N LEU A 254 15.73 7.16 18.98
CA LEU A 254 16.78 7.88 19.69
C LEU A 254 16.10 8.82 20.67
N VAL A 255 16.35 8.61 21.96
CA VAL A 255 15.72 9.36 23.05
C VAL A 255 16.77 10.29 23.67
N PHE A 256 16.46 11.57 23.69
CA PHE A 256 17.31 12.62 24.25
C PHE A 256 16.85 13.06 25.65
N ASP A 257 15.77 12.49 26.17
CA ASP A 257 15.20 12.77 27.49
C ASP A 257 16.10 12.21 28.61
N SER A 258 17.03 13.03 29.08
CA SER A 258 18.03 12.65 30.09
C SER A 258 17.42 12.21 31.42
N ASN A 259 16.21 12.68 31.76
CA ASN A 259 15.46 12.26 32.94
C ASN A 259 15.07 10.77 32.91
N LEU A 260 14.97 10.17 31.71
CA LEU A 260 14.65 8.76 31.55
C LEU A 260 15.89 7.85 31.61
N PHE A 261 17.10 8.43 31.52
CA PHE A 261 18.34 7.64 31.41
C PHE A 261 18.64 6.82 32.67
N SER A 262 18.20 7.27 33.85
CA SER A 262 18.37 6.53 35.10
C SER A 262 17.55 5.25 35.17
N GLN A 263 16.45 5.16 34.41
CA GLN A 263 15.55 4.01 34.36
C GLN A 263 15.67 3.26 33.02
N TRP A 264 16.71 3.55 32.23
CA TRP A 264 16.79 3.11 30.84
C TRP A 264 16.68 1.60 30.65
N GLU A 265 17.36 0.82 31.49
CA GLU A 265 17.32 -0.65 31.43
C GLU A 265 15.92 -1.21 31.68
N GLN A 266 15.15 -0.55 32.54
CA GLN A 266 13.76 -0.94 32.82
C GLN A 266 12.87 -0.61 31.62
N ILE A 267 13.02 0.59 31.04
CA ILE A 267 12.29 1.02 29.84
C ILE A 267 12.57 0.07 28.67
N SER A 268 13.84 -0.27 28.44
CA SER A 268 14.21 -1.18 27.35
C SER A 268 13.67 -2.59 27.57
N THR A 269 13.72 -3.09 28.80
CA THR A 269 13.17 -4.42 29.14
C THR A 269 11.66 -4.47 28.93
N VAL A 270 10.93 -3.44 29.38
CA VAL A 270 9.48 -3.35 29.19
C VAL A 270 9.13 -3.26 27.70
N LEU A 271 9.87 -2.47 26.91
CA LEU A 271 9.64 -2.39 25.48
C LEU A 271 9.88 -3.74 24.78
N GLN A 272 10.93 -4.47 25.15
CA GLN A 272 11.21 -5.79 24.59
C GLN A 272 10.10 -6.81 24.87
N GLN A 273 9.42 -6.70 26.02
CA GLN A 273 8.25 -7.52 26.32
C GLN A 273 7.07 -7.20 25.40
N PHE A 274 6.91 -5.95 24.98
CA PHE A 274 5.88 -5.53 24.02
C PHE A 274 6.27 -5.78 22.56
N ASP A 275 7.55 -5.89 22.23
CA ASP A 275 8.06 -6.07 20.87
C ASP A 275 7.89 -7.53 20.37
N ASN A 276 6.64 -7.95 20.31
CA ASN A 276 6.21 -9.27 19.85
C ASN A 276 5.02 -9.13 18.89
N GLN A 277 4.52 -10.25 18.36
CA GLN A 277 3.40 -10.24 17.40
C GLN A 277 2.10 -9.73 18.01
N ASP A 278 1.91 -9.86 19.32
CA ASP A 278 0.72 -9.40 20.04
C ASP A 278 0.80 -7.89 20.39
N GLY A 279 2.00 -7.30 20.36
CA GLY A 279 2.20 -5.85 20.48
C GLY A 279 1.80 -5.06 19.23
N LYS A 280 1.59 -5.75 18.10
CA LYS A 280 1.11 -5.13 16.86
C LYS A 280 -0.30 -4.60 17.04
N GLU A 281 -0.61 -3.50 16.35
CA GLU A 281 -1.95 -2.93 16.37
C GLU A 281 -2.97 -3.87 15.71
N GLN A 282 -2.58 -4.51 14.60
CA GLN A 282 -3.41 -5.40 13.81
C GLN A 282 -2.62 -6.65 13.44
N LYS A 283 -3.33 -7.79 13.43
CA LYS A 283 -2.85 -9.08 12.97
C LYS A 283 -3.68 -9.51 11.76
N THR A 284 -3.02 -10.13 10.80
CA THR A 284 -3.67 -10.67 9.60
C THR A 284 -3.51 -12.19 9.57
N PHE A 285 -4.59 -12.92 9.34
CA PHE A 285 -4.55 -14.37 9.14
C PHE A 285 -5.58 -14.84 8.10
N VAL A 286 -5.30 -15.97 7.46
CA VAL A 286 -6.23 -16.62 6.52
C VAL A 286 -7.04 -17.70 7.24
N TYR A 287 -8.35 -17.75 6.98
CA TYR A 287 -9.23 -18.80 7.45
C TYR A 287 -9.84 -19.54 6.26
N GLN A 288 -9.73 -20.87 6.26
CA GLN A 288 -10.28 -21.74 5.22
C GLN A 288 -11.63 -22.32 5.65
N LEU A 289 -12.67 -21.96 4.91
CA LEU A 289 -14.05 -22.42 5.05
C LEU A 289 -14.24 -23.78 4.36
N ARG A 290 -15.08 -24.63 4.92
CA ARG A 290 -15.36 -25.99 4.43
C ARG A 290 -16.78 -26.14 3.92
N ASN A 291 -17.74 -25.50 4.59
CA ASN A 291 -19.17 -25.70 4.40
C ASN A 291 -19.85 -24.50 3.74
N ILE A 292 -19.38 -23.28 4.04
CA ILE A 292 -19.95 -22.03 3.51
C ILE A 292 -18.98 -21.30 2.58
N VAL A 293 -19.51 -20.33 1.80
CA VAL A 293 -18.71 -19.46 0.93
C VAL A 293 -18.31 -18.16 1.65
N ALA A 294 -17.25 -17.51 1.18
CA ALA A 294 -16.68 -16.31 1.78
C ALA A 294 -17.69 -15.16 1.91
N LYS A 295 -18.57 -14.96 0.90
CA LYS A 295 -19.67 -13.98 0.93
C LYS A 295 -20.59 -14.17 2.15
N ASP A 296 -21.00 -15.41 2.41
CA ASP A 296 -21.90 -15.72 3.53
C ASP A 296 -21.17 -15.64 4.87
N ALA A 297 -19.93 -16.11 4.93
CA ALA A 297 -19.10 -16.00 6.14
C ALA A 297 -18.92 -14.53 6.55
N LYS A 298 -18.60 -13.65 5.59
CA LYS A 298 -18.49 -12.20 5.79
C LYS A 298 -19.81 -11.61 6.26
N GLY A 299 -20.91 -11.87 5.55
CA GLY A 299 -22.23 -11.34 5.90
C GLY A 299 -22.69 -11.76 7.30
N ARG A 300 -22.43 -13.01 7.70
CA ARG A 300 -22.75 -13.50 9.06
C ARG A 300 -21.81 -12.91 10.11
N LEU A 301 -20.51 -12.79 9.84
CA LEU A 301 -19.56 -12.20 10.78
C LEU A 301 -19.84 -10.71 11.02
N ASP A 302 -20.22 -9.98 9.97
CA ASP A 302 -20.62 -8.56 10.05
C ASP A 302 -21.85 -8.37 10.95
N GLN A 303 -22.80 -9.32 10.95
CA GLN A 303 -23.96 -9.31 11.84
C GLN A 303 -23.61 -9.57 13.31
N VAL A 304 -22.52 -10.30 13.58
CA VAL A 304 -22.05 -10.51 14.97
C VAL A 304 -21.48 -9.22 15.56
N GLY A 305 -20.99 -8.30 14.71
CA GLY A 305 -20.61 -6.95 15.11
C GLY A 305 -19.37 -6.87 16.01
N ILE A 306 -18.34 -7.67 15.73
CA ILE A 306 -17.07 -7.61 16.46
C ILE A 306 -16.35 -6.32 16.08
N LYS A 307 -15.97 -5.52 17.09
CA LYS A 307 -15.22 -4.27 16.86
C LYS A 307 -13.84 -4.57 16.28
N ASP A 308 -13.40 -3.70 15.37
CA ASP A 308 -12.06 -3.70 14.78
C ASP A 308 -11.68 -4.97 14.00
N VAL A 309 -12.66 -5.79 13.58
CA VAL A 309 -12.43 -6.94 12.69
C VAL A 309 -12.82 -6.56 11.26
N LYS A 310 -11.89 -6.71 10.32
CA LYS A 310 -12.13 -6.55 8.89
C LYS A 310 -11.97 -7.89 8.18
N VAL A 311 -12.96 -8.27 7.40
CA VAL A 311 -12.89 -9.41 6.49
C VAL A 311 -12.53 -8.90 5.10
N VAL A 312 -11.51 -9.50 4.50
CA VAL A 312 -11.10 -9.25 3.12
C VAL A 312 -11.20 -10.56 2.35
N ILE A 313 -11.85 -10.51 1.19
CA ILE A 313 -12.02 -11.67 0.31
C ILE A 313 -11.11 -11.44 -0.92
N PRO A 314 -10.14 -12.34 -1.18
CA PRO A 314 -9.10 -12.09 -2.17
C PRO A 314 -9.61 -12.06 -3.62
N ASN A 315 -10.56 -12.92 -3.99
CA ASN A 315 -11.17 -12.98 -5.32
C ASN A 315 -12.56 -13.60 -5.26
N SER A 316 -13.45 -13.25 -6.20
CA SER A 316 -14.76 -13.89 -6.44
C SER A 316 -15.54 -14.27 -5.18
N GLU A 317 -16.16 -13.29 -4.51
CA GLU A 317 -16.84 -13.45 -3.21
C GLU A 317 -17.85 -14.61 -3.17
N GLN A 318 -18.46 -14.93 -4.31
CA GLN A 318 -19.48 -15.98 -4.47
C GLN A 318 -18.92 -17.41 -4.41
N PHE A 319 -17.63 -17.60 -4.72
CA PHE A 319 -17.00 -18.92 -4.86
C PHE A 319 -15.84 -19.15 -3.89
N ALA A 320 -15.23 -18.08 -3.38
CA ALA A 320 -14.11 -18.17 -2.46
C ALA A 320 -14.48 -18.98 -1.21
N ARG A 321 -13.55 -19.82 -0.77
CA ARG A 321 -13.62 -20.58 0.47
C ARG A 321 -12.56 -20.15 1.47
N ASP A 322 -11.91 -19.03 1.20
CA ASP A 322 -10.89 -18.42 2.02
C ASP A 322 -11.29 -16.99 2.35
N VAL A 323 -11.12 -16.63 3.61
CA VAL A 323 -11.30 -15.26 4.10
C VAL A 323 -10.04 -14.81 4.78
N ILE A 324 -9.60 -13.60 4.48
CA ILE A 324 -8.48 -12.95 5.14
C ILE A 324 -9.06 -12.06 6.23
N ILE A 325 -8.69 -12.34 7.47
CA ILE A 325 -9.14 -11.58 8.63
C ILE A 325 -8.01 -10.65 9.07
N VAL A 326 -8.35 -9.36 9.23
CA VAL A 326 -7.50 -8.35 9.87
C VAL A 326 -8.20 -7.95 11.18
N CYS A 327 -7.55 -8.19 12.30
CA CYS A 327 -8.11 -7.85 13.62
C CYS A 327 -7.01 -7.57 14.65
N PRO A 328 -7.33 -6.92 15.78
CA PRO A 328 -6.41 -6.85 16.91
C PRO A 328 -5.96 -8.25 17.35
N PRO A 329 -4.70 -8.42 17.80
CA PRO A 329 -4.18 -9.74 18.18
C PRO A 329 -5.03 -10.47 19.23
N TYR A 330 -5.58 -9.75 20.21
CA TYR A 330 -6.42 -10.32 21.27
C TYR A 330 -7.76 -10.90 20.75
N ALA A 331 -8.24 -10.45 19.59
CA ALA A 331 -9.53 -10.86 19.04
C ALA A 331 -9.44 -12.13 18.18
N GLU A 332 -8.23 -12.57 17.79
CA GLU A 332 -8.04 -13.68 16.86
C GLU A 332 -8.79 -14.95 17.30
N THR A 333 -8.58 -15.38 18.54
CA THR A 333 -9.21 -16.61 19.08
C THR A 333 -10.73 -16.52 19.04
N GLN A 334 -11.29 -15.36 19.39
CA GLN A 334 -12.73 -15.12 19.34
C GLN A 334 -13.24 -15.21 17.90
N VAL A 335 -12.59 -14.56 16.95
CA VAL A 335 -12.98 -14.58 15.53
C VAL A 335 -12.89 -15.99 14.96
N ARG A 336 -11.83 -16.75 15.27
CA ARG A 336 -11.68 -18.14 14.83
C ARG A 336 -12.79 -19.04 15.34
N ASN A 337 -13.20 -18.89 16.60
CA ASN A 337 -14.28 -19.66 17.20
C ASN A 337 -15.64 -19.31 16.62
N ILE A 338 -15.86 -18.03 16.27
CA ILE A 338 -17.08 -17.61 15.61
C ILE A 338 -17.13 -18.15 14.19
N LEU A 339 -16.04 -18.02 13.42
CA LEU A 339 -15.95 -18.56 12.07
C LEU A 339 -16.15 -20.08 12.04
N SER A 340 -15.60 -20.82 13.00
CA SER A 340 -15.81 -22.28 13.09
C SER A 340 -17.26 -22.64 13.46
N GLY A 341 -17.92 -21.84 14.29
CA GLY A 341 -19.34 -22.00 14.60
C GLY A 341 -20.28 -21.62 13.46
N LEU A 342 -19.86 -20.70 12.58
CA LEU A 342 -20.61 -20.28 11.39
C LEU A 342 -20.43 -21.25 10.22
N ASP A 343 -19.25 -21.84 10.07
CA ASP A 343 -18.86 -22.77 9.00
C ASP A 343 -19.34 -24.20 9.29
N VAL A 344 -20.63 -24.35 9.59
CA VAL A 344 -21.27 -25.63 9.87
C VAL A 344 -22.11 -26.06 8.67
N SER A 345 -22.12 -27.37 8.37
CA SER A 345 -23.01 -27.94 7.38
C SER A 345 -24.45 -27.87 7.88
N LEU A 346 -25.27 -27.02 7.26
CA LEU A 346 -26.69 -26.91 7.55
C LEU A 346 -27.47 -28.14 7.07
N THR A 347 -28.70 -28.30 7.54
CA THR A 347 -29.58 -29.35 7.06
C THR A 347 -29.92 -29.15 5.58
N LYS A 348 -29.98 -30.26 4.84
CA LYS A 348 -30.40 -30.22 3.44
C LYS A 348 -31.89 -29.91 3.36
N VAL A 349 -32.24 -29.02 2.44
CA VAL A 349 -33.62 -28.64 2.13
C VAL A 349 -33.86 -28.78 0.64
N LYS A 350 -35.12 -28.93 0.25
CA LYS A 350 -35.52 -28.95 -1.17
C LYS A 350 -35.96 -27.56 -1.58
N ALA A 351 -35.31 -26.97 -2.59
CA ALA A 351 -35.69 -25.66 -3.09
C ALA A 351 -35.59 -25.58 -4.61
N PRO A 352 -36.53 -24.86 -5.27
CA PRO A 352 -36.43 -24.57 -6.70
C PRO A 352 -35.26 -23.62 -6.95
N VAL A 353 -34.51 -23.89 -8.02
CA VAL A 353 -33.33 -23.10 -8.43
C VAL A 353 -33.48 -22.48 -9.82
N ALA A 354 -34.25 -23.09 -10.72
CA ALA A 354 -34.48 -22.58 -12.07
C ALA A 354 -35.83 -23.04 -12.63
N TYR A 355 -36.32 -22.29 -13.62
CA TYR A 355 -37.59 -22.54 -14.33
C TYR A 355 -37.35 -22.44 -15.83
N SER A 356 -37.96 -23.32 -16.62
CA SER A 356 -37.89 -23.23 -18.09
C SER A 356 -39.14 -23.84 -18.72
N ASN A 357 -39.38 -23.49 -19.98
CA ASN A 357 -40.36 -24.12 -20.86
C ASN A 357 -39.85 -25.40 -21.54
N SER A 358 -38.55 -25.71 -21.41
CA SER A 358 -37.91 -26.90 -21.96
C SER A 358 -37.25 -27.76 -20.86
N SER A 359 -37.62 -29.04 -20.80
CA SER A 359 -36.97 -30.02 -19.93
C SER A 359 -35.51 -30.28 -20.33
N GLN A 360 -35.18 -30.14 -21.62
CA GLN A 360 -33.81 -30.32 -22.10
C GLN A 360 -32.90 -29.20 -21.60
N THR A 361 -33.35 -27.94 -21.68
CA THR A 361 -32.59 -26.78 -21.18
C THR A 361 -32.30 -26.91 -19.69
N LEU A 362 -33.24 -27.43 -18.89
CA LEU A 362 -33.00 -27.70 -17.47
C LEU A 362 -32.03 -28.86 -17.21
N ASN A 363 -31.97 -29.86 -18.10
CA ASN A 363 -30.97 -30.93 -17.99
C ASN A 363 -29.56 -30.38 -18.26
N GLU A 364 -29.39 -29.55 -19.29
CA GLU A 364 -28.10 -28.91 -19.60
C GLU A 364 -27.66 -27.97 -18.46
N ALA A 365 -28.60 -27.15 -17.95
CA ALA A 365 -28.36 -26.29 -16.81
C ALA A 365 -27.99 -27.09 -15.54
N ARG A 366 -28.65 -28.24 -15.31
CA ARG A 366 -28.33 -29.16 -14.21
C ARG A 366 -26.90 -29.67 -14.32
N ASP A 367 -26.50 -30.13 -15.50
CA ASP A 367 -25.19 -30.76 -15.71
C ASP A 367 -24.07 -29.73 -15.50
N LEU A 368 -24.24 -28.52 -16.05
CA LEU A 368 -23.33 -27.39 -15.82
C LEU A 368 -23.27 -27.00 -14.33
N ALA A 369 -24.42 -26.88 -13.68
CA ALA A 369 -24.48 -26.54 -12.26
C ALA A 369 -23.79 -27.60 -11.39
N SER A 370 -23.92 -28.88 -11.72
CA SER A 370 -23.23 -29.97 -11.01
C SER A 370 -21.72 -29.88 -11.13
N GLU A 371 -21.21 -29.63 -12.35
CA GLU A 371 -19.78 -29.49 -12.62
C GLU A 371 -19.18 -28.27 -11.91
N MET A 372 -19.82 -27.09 -12.03
CA MET A 372 -19.30 -25.85 -11.47
C MET A 372 -19.45 -25.76 -9.94
N SER A 373 -20.50 -26.33 -9.36
CA SER A 373 -20.74 -26.28 -7.91
C SER A 373 -20.12 -27.46 -7.14
N GLY A 374 -19.77 -28.55 -7.84
CA GLY A 374 -19.33 -29.81 -7.23
C GLY A 374 -20.44 -30.56 -6.48
N VAL A 375 -21.71 -30.17 -6.66
CA VAL A 375 -22.88 -30.88 -6.12
C VAL A 375 -23.20 -32.07 -7.02
N SER A 376 -23.39 -33.25 -6.42
CA SER A 376 -23.72 -34.47 -7.17
C SER A 376 -25.03 -34.31 -7.96
N LEU A 377 -25.05 -34.82 -9.20
CA LEU A 377 -26.26 -34.89 -10.04
C LEU A 377 -27.46 -35.53 -9.32
N GLY A 378 -27.21 -36.46 -8.38
CA GLY A 378 -28.26 -37.10 -7.58
C GLY A 378 -29.03 -36.14 -6.66
N SER A 379 -28.48 -34.96 -6.35
CA SER A 379 -29.16 -33.93 -5.56
C SER A 379 -30.11 -33.06 -6.41
N PHE A 380 -30.11 -33.19 -7.74
CA PHE A 380 -30.91 -32.38 -8.65
C PHE A 380 -32.11 -33.16 -9.19
N HIS A 381 -33.23 -32.46 -9.36
CA HIS A 381 -34.46 -33.06 -9.84
C HIS A 381 -35.23 -32.10 -10.75
N ILE A 382 -35.82 -32.64 -11.82
CA ILE A 382 -36.63 -31.90 -12.79
C ILE A 382 -38.08 -32.39 -12.69
N SER A 383 -39.03 -31.45 -12.69
CA SER A 383 -40.46 -31.78 -12.57
C SER A 383 -40.97 -32.40 -13.85
N ASN A 384 -42.11 -33.07 -13.75
CA ASN A 384 -42.97 -33.23 -14.92
C ASN A 384 -43.53 -31.87 -15.37
N ASN A 385 -44.14 -31.81 -16.56
CA ASN A 385 -44.80 -30.60 -17.02
C ASN A 385 -45.90 -30.20 -16.02
N LEU A 386 -45.79 -28.98 -15.48
CA LEU A 386 -46.69 -28.46 -14.46
C LEU A 386 -47.96 -27.83 -15.05
N LYS A 387 -48.07 -27.78 -16.37
CA LYS A 387 -49.19 -27.19 -17.08
C LYS A 387 -50.18 -28.25 -17.56
N PRO A 388 -51.48 -27.91 -17.61
CA PRO A 388 -52.50 -28.83 -18.13
C PRO A 388 -52.19 -29.23 -19.57
N ARG A 389 -52.53 -30.47 -19.93
CA ARG A 389 -52.29 -31.04 -21.26
C ARG A 389 -53.00 -30.29 -22.42
N SER A 390 -53.94 -29.41 -22.10
CA SER A 390 -54.63 -28.54 -23.07
C SER A 390 -53.82 -27.31 -23.51
N ASP A 391 -52.68 -27.04 -22.87
CA ASP A 391 -51.87 -25.83 -23.08
C ASP A 391 -50.40 -26.21 -23.36
N GLU A 392 -50.18 -27.10 -24.34
CA GLU A 392 -48.85 -27.67 -24.68
C GLU A 392 -47.83 -26.61 -25.14
N GLN A 393 -48.30 -25.50 -25.72
CA GLN A 393 -47.45 -24.39 -26.14
C GLN A 393 -46.83 -23.60 -24.96
N ASN A 394 -47.33 -23.80 -23.75
CA ASN A 394 -46.87 -23.11 -22.54
C ASN A 394 -46.39 -24.12 -21.49
N SER A 395 -45.58 -25.10 -21.91
CA SER A 395 -44.99 -26.08 -21.01
C SER A 395 -44.14 -25.39 -19.93
N LYS A 396 -44.19 -25.91 -18.69
CA LYS A 396 -43.44 -25.32 -17.57
C LYS A 396 -42.82 -26.41 -16.71
N TYR A 397 -41.51 -26.34 -16.57
CA TYR A 397 -40.68 -27.26 -15.79
C TYR A 397 -39.94 -26.51 -14.69
N ILE A 398 -39.68 -27.21 -13.58
CA ILE A 398 -38.91 -26.70 -12.45
C ILE A 398 -37.70 -27.60 -12.23
N LEU A 399 -36.53 -26.98 -12.07
CA LEU A 399 -35.35 -27.62 -11.51
C LEU A 399 -35.29 -27.27 -10.02
N TRP A 400 -35.28 -28.29 -9.15
CA TRP A 400 -35.04 -28.13 -7.72
C TRP A 400 -33.87 -28.98 -7.26
N VAL A 401 -33.27 -28.57 -6.14
CA VAL A 401 -32.09 -29.21 -5.57
C VAL A 401 -32.34 -29.53 -4.10
N GLU A 402 -31.86 -30.69 -3.66
CA GLU A 402 -31.80 -31.11 -2.26
C GLU A 402 -30.39 -30.92 -1.69
N GLU A 403 -30.11 -29.73 -1.16
CA GLU A 403 -28.80 -29.38 -0.59
C GLU A 403 -28.94 -28.36 0.54
N THR A 404 -27.83 -27.97 1.15
CA THR A 404 -27.82 -26.89 2.15
C THR A 404 -28.27 -25.55 1.53
N PRO A 405 -28.90 -24.64 2.29
CA PRO A 405 -29.33 -23.33 1.78
C PRO A 405 -28.23 -22.55 1.04
N ASP A 406 -27.00 -22.62 1.55
CA ASP A 406 -25.84 -21.92 0.99
C ASP A 406 -25.45 -22.51 -0.39
N ARG A 407 -25.46 -23.85 -0.51
CA ARG A 407 -25.22 -24.52 -1.81
C ARG A 407 -26.35 -24.27 -2.81
N ILE A 408 -27.59 -24.21 -2.33
CA ILE A 408 -28.75 -23.85 -3.16
C ILE A 408 -28.59 -22.42 -3.68
N GLN A 409 -28.17 -21.48 -2.83
CA GLN A 409 -27.95 -20.10 -3.24
C GLN A 409 -26.81 -19.98 -4.25
N LEU A 410 -25.71 -20.72 -4.04
CA LEU A 410 -24.63 -20.83 -5.02
C LEU A 410 -25.13 -21.31 -6.39
N ILE A 411 -25.96 -22.36 -6.41
CA ILE A 411 -26.54 -22.89 -7.66
C ILE A 411 -27.47 -21.86 -8.31
N LYS A 412 -28.28 -21.13 -7.53
CA LYS A 412 -29.11 -20.04 -8.05
C LYS A 412 -28.28 -18.94 -8.68
N ASP A 413 -27.21 -18.51 -8.00
CA ASP A 413 -26.31 -17.47 -8.49
C ASP A 413 -25.62 -17.92 -9.79
N LEU A 414 -25.24 -19.20 -9.93
CA LEU A 414 -24.69 -19.79 -11.16
C LEU A 414 -25.70 -19.81 -12.31
N LEU A 415 -26.95 -20.18 -12.04
CA LEU A 415 -27.97 -20.39 -13.07
C LEU A 415 -28.69 -19.11 -13.51
N LYS A 416 -28.56 -18.03 -12.74
CA LYS A 416 -29.25 -16.75 -12.98
C LYS A 416 -29.04 -16.22 -14.40
N ASP A 417 -27.83 -16.34 -14.95
CA ASP A 417 -27.52 -15.83 -16.29
C ASP A 417 -27.71 -16.86 -17.41
N VAL A 418 -27.85 -18.14 -17.06
CA VAL A 418 -27.94 -19.26 -18.00
C VAL A 418 -29.39 -19.50 -18.44
N VAL A 419 -30.35 -19.44 -17.51
CA VAL A 419 -31.74 -19.83 -17.76
C VAL A 419 -32.66 -18.62 -18.04
N ASP A 420 -32.38 -17.44 -17.48
CA ASP A 420 -33.26 -16.27 -17.64
C ASP A 420 -33.20 -15.64 -19.05
N LYS A 421 -32.11 -15.84 -19.80
CA LYS A 421 -31.96 -15.28 -21.16
C LYS A 421 -32.89 -15.90 -22.20
N ASP A 422 -33.37 -17.12 -21.99
CA ASP A 422 -34.33 -17.78 -22.89
C ASP A 422 -35.77 -17.31 -22.69
N SER A 423 -36.12 -16.78 -21.51
CA SER A 423 -37.49 -16.33 -21.21
C SER A 423 -37.86 -14.96 -21.81
N SER A 424 -36.89 -14.24 -22.38
CA SER A 424 -37.07 -12.85 -22.86
C SER A 424 -37.44 -12.75 -24.34
N GLN A 425 -37.45 -13.84 -25.12
CA GLN A 425 -37.74 -13.77 -26.56
C GLN A 425 -39.21 -13.87 -26.95
N ASP A 426 -40.13 -14.21 -26.03
CA ASP A 426 -41.54 -14.44 -26.38
C ASP A 426 -42.48 -13.23 -26.19
N SER A 427 -41.98 -12.06 -25.76
CA SER A 427 -42.83 -10.87 -25.56
C SER A 427 -42.84 -9.87 -26.73
N ASN A 428 -42.21 -10.17 -27.87
CA ASN A 428 -42.11 -9.24 -29.01
C ASN A 428 -42.75 -9.77 -30.31
N LYS A 429 -43.85 -10.53 -30.19
CA LYS A 429 -44.70 -10.98 -31.32
C LYS A 429 -46.19 -10.81 -31.03
N GLU A 430 -46.60 -9.65 -30.56
CA GLU A 430 -48.00 -9.22 -30.62
C GLU A 430 -48.04 -7.70 -30.80
N ASN A 431 -47.73 -7.26 -32.02
CA ASN A 431 -48.18 -6.01 -32.63
C ASN A 431 -47.63 -5.94 -34.05
N LYS A 432 -48.34 -6.58 -34.99
CA LYS A 432 -48.26 -6.24 -36.41
C LYS A 432 -49.62 -6.37 -37.06
#